data_AF-A0A2S5A137-F1
#
_entry.id   AF-A0A2S5A137-F1
#
_cell.length_a   1.000
_cell.length_b   1.000
_cell.length_c   1.000
_cell.angle_alpha   90.00
_cell.angle_beta   90.00
_cell.angle_gamma   90.00
#
_symmetry.space_group_name_H-M   'P 1'
#
loop_
_entity.id
_entity.type
_entity.pdbx_description
1 polymer ?
#
loop_
_entity_poly.entity_id
_entity_poly.type
_entity_poly.pdbx_seq_one_letter_code
_entity_poly.pdbx_strand_id
1 'polypeptide(L)'
;MKKITPFIASCVMLALVSCGSQKKKDQEQEKNLFSESMALHDEVMPKQEELFSLKNKINTLGTKMDSLKKANPALDTTQLRAHINGISAKIDTASNHMSDWMHDFTSDLDEKFQNKSHKEIMTYLKNGKEDIEKVKQEFNQSISEAKQLLNDQKIK
;
A
#
# COMPACT_ATOMS: atom_id res chain seq x y z
N MET A 1 83.61 -0.16 -9.32
CA MET A 1 82.67 0.78 -9.98
C MET A 1 82.26 0.19 -11.33
N LYS A 2 81.03 0.33 -11.86
CA LYS A 2 79.76 0.93 -11.37
C LYS A 2 78.63 -0.05 -11.76
N LYS A 3 77.54 -0.32 -11.01
CA LYS A 3 77.12 0.00 -9.63
C LYS A 3 76.11 -1.09 -9.20
N ILE A 4 76.04 -1.45 -7.91
CA ILE A 4 75.01 -2.38 -7.41
C ILE A 4 73.67 -1.64 -7.26
N THR A 5 72.58 -2.15 -7.87
CA THR A 5 71.26 -2.35 -7.23
C THR A 5 70.24 -2.98 -8.20
N PRO A 6 69.32 -3.83 -7.73
CA PRO A 6 68.17 -4.33 -8.49
C PRO A 6 67.01 -3.31 -8.47
N PHE A 7 66.15 -3.33 -9.50
CA PHE A 7 64.93 -2.53 -9.55
C PHE A 7 63.69 -3.43 -9.42
N ILE A 8 63.28 -3.70 -8.18
CA ILE A 8 61.95 -4.24 -7.87
C ILE A 8 61.10 -3.07 -7.42
N ALA A 9 60.16 -2.64 -8.27
CA ALA A 9 59.20 -1.59 -7.97
C ALA A 9 57.79 -2.03 -8.39
N SER A 10 57.12 -2.69 -7.44
CA SER A 10 55.79 -2.34 -6.96
C SER A 10 54.73 -1.91 -8.00
N CYS A 11 53.88 -2.86 -8.37
CA CYS A 11 52.62 -2.62 -9.10
C CYS A 11 51.40 -3.14 -8.31
N VAL A 12 51.25 -2.71 -7.04
CA VAL A 12 50.05 -2.98 -6.23
C VAL A 12 49.69 -1.78 -5.35
N MET A 13 48.89 -0.84 -5.86
CA MET A 13 48.01 0.03 -5.05
C MET A 13 47.09 0.90 -5.93
N LEU A 14 45.92 0.38 -6.33
CA LEU A 14 44.85 1.14 -7.00
C LEU A 14 43.49 0.42 -6.83
N ALA A 15 43.01 0.28 -5.59
CA ALA A 15 41.79 -0.50 -5.28
C ALA A 15 40.85 0.14 -4.22
N LEU A 16 41.07 1.39 -3.79
CA LEU A 16 40.36 1.99 -2.65
C LEU A 16 39.25 3.01 -3.01
N VAL A 17 38.99 3.27 -4.29
CA VAL A 17 38.04 4.32 -4.72
C VAL A 17 36.59 3.81 -4.83
N SER A 18 36.35 2.48 -4.86
CA SER A 18 35.03 1.91 -5.20
C SER A 18 33.98 1.89 -4.06
N CYS A 19 34.35 2.20 -2.81
CA CYS A 19 33.43 2.02 -1.68
C CYS A 19 32.41 3.17 -1.54
N GLY A 20 32.79 4.40 -1.87
CA GLY A 20 31.93 5.58 -1.75
C GLY A 20 30.83 5.70 -2.82
N SER A 21 31.00 5.05 -3.98
CA SER A 21 30.01 5.03 -5.05
C SER A 21 28.89 4.01 -4.80
N GLN A 22 29.23 2.82 -4.28
CA GLN A 22 28.24 1.79 -3.97
C GLN A 22 27.24 2.25 -2.92
N LYS A 23 27.72 2.79 -1.78
CA LYS A 23 26.83 3.26 -0.70
C LYS A 23 25.83 4.34 -1.17
N LYS A 24 26.23 5.24 -2.06
CA LYS A 24 25.32 6.24 -2.64
C LYS A 24 24.24 5.61 -3.51
N LYS A 25 24.61 4.61 -4.32
CA LYS A 25 23.68 3.87 -5.17
C LYS A 25 22.68 3.06 -4.33
N ASP A 26 23.14 2.40 -3.28
CA ASP A 26 22.29 1.66 -2.34
C ASP A 26 21.22 2.58 -1.73
N GLN A 27 21.63 3.74 -1.21
CA GLN A 27 20.72 4.76 -0.64
C GLN A 27 19.75 5.36 -1.67
N GLU A 28 20.18 5.52 -2.93
CA GLU A 28 19.31 5.98 -4.02
C GLU A 28 18.24 4.93 -4.37
N GLN A 29 18.60 3.63 -4.39
CA GLN A 29 17.66 2.54 -4.61
C GLN A 29 16.63 2.43 -3.47
N GLU A 30 17.07 2.58 -2.21
CA GLU A 30 16.19 2.62 -1.04
C GLU A 30 15.20 3.80 -1.12
N LYS A 31 15.70 5.01 -1.39
CA LYS A 31 14.86 6.21 -1.54
C LYS A 31 13.85 6.06 -2.68
N ASN A 32 14.26 5.52 -3.82
CA ASN A 32 13.38 5.34 -4.97
C ASN A 32 12.25 4.37 -4.65
N LEU A 33 12.55 3.23 -4.02
CA LEU A 33 11.53 2.25 -3.65
C LEU A 33 10.55 2.79 -2.58
N PHE A 34 11.05 3.54 -1.59
CA PHE A 34 10.17 4.24 -0.64
C PHE A 34 9.25 5.26 -1.36
N SER A 35 9.80 6.00 -2.33
CA SER A 35 9.03 6.98 -3.11
C SER A 35 7.96 6.32 -3.99
N GLU A 36 8.24 5.12 -4.54
CA GLU A 36 7.24 4.32 -5.26
C GLU A 36 6.08 3.89 -4.34
N SER A 37 6.37 3.46 -3.11
CA SER A 37 5.34 3.12 -2.12
C SER A 37 4.47 4.33 -1.74
N MET A 38 5.07 5.50 -1.55
CA MET A 38 4.33 6.74 -1.27
C MET A 38 3.48 7.19 -2.47
N ALA A 39 3.97 7.04 -3.70
CA ALA A 39 3.18 7.34 -4.89
C ALA A 39 1.93 6.45 -5.03
N LEU A 40 2.00 5.19 -4.59
CA LEU A 40 0.84 4.31 -4.53
C LEU A 40 -0.16 4.73 -3.44
N HIS A 41 0.31 5.17 -2.27
CA HIS A 41 -0.54 5.79 -1.25
C HIS A 41 -1.29 7.01 -1.79
N ASP A 42 -0.58 7.93 -2.45
CA ASP A 42 -1.17 9.16 -3.00
C ASP A 42 -2.17 8.88 -4.13
N GLU A 43 -1.99 7.79 -4.91
CA GLU A 43 -2.97 7.33 -5.90
C GLU A 43 -4.25 6.76 -5.26
N VAL A 44 -4.13 6.12 -4.10
CA VAL A 44 -5.25 5.45 -3.42
C VAL A 44 -6.02 6.40 -2.51
N MET A 45 -5.37 7.39 -1.87
CA MET A 45 -6.00 8.33 -0.95
C MET A 45 -7.29 9.01 -1.48
N PRO A 46 -7.38 9.48 -2.75
CA PRO A 46 -8.62 10.03 -3.30
C PRO A 46 -9.81 9.05 -3.31
N LYS A 47 -9.55 7.74 -3.33
CA LYS A 47 -10.58 6.69 -3.29
C LYS A 47 -11.20 6.52 -1.89
N GLN A 48 -10.54 6.99 -0.83
CA GLN A 48 -11.06 6.99 0.55
C GLN A 48 -12.39 7.77 0.63
N GLU A 49 -12.48 8.93 -0.02
CA GLU A 49 -13.71 9.74 -0.06
C GLU A 49 -14.83 9.02 -0.82
N GLU A 50 -14.49 8.37 -1.94
CA GLU A 50 -15.46 7.55 -2.70
C GLU A 50 -15.99 6.38 -1.85
N LEU A 51 -15.12 5.68 -1.11
CA LEU A 51 -15.50 4.62 -0.18
C LEU A 51 -16.47 5.14 0.89
N PHE A 52 -16.17 6.24 1.58
CA PHE A 52 -17.07 6.82 2.58
C PHE A 52 -18.42 7.24 1.96
N SER A 53 -18.40 7.84 0.77
CA SER A 53 -19.61 8.21 0.03
C SER A 53 -20.48 6.99 -0.30
N LEU A 54 -19.85 5.88 -0.75
CA LEU A 54 -20.53 4.63 -1.07
C LEU A 54 -21.06 3.94 0.19
N LYS A 55 -20.28 3.87 1.27
CA LYS A 55 -20.69 3.34 2.58
C LYS A 55 -21.95 4.04 3.10
N ASN A 56 -21.98 5.37 3.04
CA ASN A 56 -23.14 6.17 3.44
C ASN A 56 -24.37 5.88 2.58
N LYS A 57 -24.21 5.69 1.27
CA LYS A 57 -25.30 5.32 0.34
C LYS A 57 -25.86 3.92 0.65
N ILE A 58 -25.01 2.90 0.85
CA ILE A 58 -25.48 1.54 1.15
C ILE A 58 -26.09 1.42 2.55
N ASN A 59 -25.58 2.17 3.53
CA ASN A 59 -26.20 2.24 4.86
C ASN A 59 -27.56 2.97 4.82
N THR A 60 -27.70 4.01 3.98
CA THR A 60 -28.98 4.70 3.74
C THR A 60 -29.99 3.83 2.99
N LEU A 61 -29.53 2.91 2.14
CA LEU A 61 -30.37 1.83 1.60
C LEU A 61 -30.79 0.86 2.73
N GLY A 62 -29.87 0.56 3.65
CA GLY A 62 -30.07 -0.25 4.86
C GLY A 62 -31.23 0.19 5.76
N THR A 63 -31.53 1.49 5.82
CA THR A 63 -32.65 2.04 6.62
C THR A 63 -34.00 1.97 5.92
N LYS A 64 -34.05 1.62 4.62
CA LYS A 64 -35.27 1.65 3.79
C LYS A 64 -35.93 0.27 3.59
N MET A 65 -35.49 -0.74 4.32
CA MET A 65 -35.92 -2.15 4.13
C MET A 65 -37.43 -2.35 4.08
N ASP A 66 -38.18 -1.72 4.99
CA ASP A 66 -39.65 -1.88 5.03
C ASP A 66 -40.33 -1.30 3.78
N SER A 67 -39.83 -0.17 3.28
CA SER A 67 -40.30 0.44 2.04
C SER A 67 -39.93 -0.40 0.82
N LEU A 68 -38.72 -0.97 0.80
CA LEU A 68 -38.27 -1.87 -0.26
C LEU A 68 -39.08 -3.18 -0.28
N LYS A 69 -39.40 -3.74 0.89
CA LYS A 69 -40.26 -4.94 1.02
C LYS A 69 -41.71 -4.68 0.62
N LYS A 70 -42.22 -3.47 0.86
CA LYS A 70 -43.55 -3.05 0.37
C LYS A 70 -43.58 -2.89 -1.15
N ALA A 71 -42.53 -2.30 -1.74
CA ALA A 71 -42.42 -2.13 -3.18
C ALA A 71 -42.16 -3.46 -3.92
N ASN A 72 -41.38 -4.36 -3.31
CA ASN A 72 -41.07 -5.70 -3.83
C ASN A 72 -41.27 -6.76 -2.73
N PRO A 73 -42.47 -7.36 -2.61
CA PRO A 73 -42.75 -8.40 -1.62
C PRO A 73 -41.86 -9.65 -1.74
N ALA A 74 -41.27 -9.91 -2.91
CA ALA A 74 -40.34 -11.03 -3.12
C ALA A 74 -38.90 -10.73 -2.67
N LEU A 75 -38.56 -9.49 -2.31
CA LEU A 75 -37.22 -9.12 -1.86
C LEU A 75 -36.86 -9.80 -0.52
N ASP A 76 -35.71 -10.46 -0.47
CA ASP A 76 -35.11 -10.88 0.80
C ASP A 76 -34.35 -9.72 1.44
N THR A 77 -35.03 -8.99 2.33
CA THR A 77 -34.45 -7.89 3.10
C THR A 77 -33.45 -8.34 4.17
N THR A 78 -33.46 -9.62 4.56
CA THR A 78 -32.49 -10.18 5.50
C THR A 78 -31.16 -10.39 4.77
N GLN A 79 -31.19 -11.03 3.60
CA GLN A 79 -30.01 -11.18 2.74
C GLN A 79 -29.47 -9.82 2.29
N LEU A 80 -30.33 -8.88 1.88
CA LEU A 80 -29.90 -7.53 1.47
C LEU A 80 -29.21 -6.77 2.61
N ARG A 81 -29.74 -6.84 3.85
CA ARG A 81 -29.12 -6.23 5.03
C ARG A 81 -27.78 -6.90 5.37
N ALA A 82 -27.68 -8.22 5.28
CA ALA A 82 -26.41 -8.92 5.47
C ALA A 82 -25.36 -8.50 4.44
N HIS A 83 -25.76 -8.33 3.17
CA HIS A 83 -24.87 -7.88 2.09
C HIS A 83 -24.37 -6.44 2.30
N ILE A 84 -25.26 -5.52 2.69
CA ILE A 84 -24.90 -4.14 3.07
C ILE A 84 -23.88 -4.13 4.22
N ASN A 85 -24.14 -4.89 5.29
CA ASN A 85 -23.24 -4.96 6.44
C ASN A 85 -21.87 -5.53 6.07
N GLY A 86 -21.84 -6.57 5.21
CA GLY A 86 -20.60 -7.16 4.72
C GLY A 86 -19.75 -6.20 3.90
N ILE A 87 -20.35 -5.44 2.98
CA ILE A 87 -19.64 -4.42 2.20
C ILE A 87 -19.19 -3.27 3.11
N SER A 88 -20.05 -2.78 4.01
CA SER A 88 -19.67 -1.72 4.97
C SER A 88 -18.50 -2.13 5.86
N ALA A 89 -18.42 -3.40 6.27
CA ALA A 89 -17.29 -3.92 7.03
C ALA A 89 -16.00 -4.00 6.18
N LYS A 90 -16.07 -4.46 4.92
CA LYS A 90 -14.91 -4.44 4.00
C LYS A 90 -14.35 -3.03 3.79
N ILE A 91 -15.23 -2.03 3.65
CA ILE A 91 -14.84 -0.62 3.53
C ILE A 91 -14.07 -0.17 4.77
N ASP A 92 -14.53 -0.53 5.97
CA ASP A 92 -13.84 -0.20 7.22
C ASP A 92 -12.49 -0.92 7.36
N THR A 93 -12.45 -2.22 7.07
CA THR A 93 -11.20 -3.00 7.07
C THR A 93 -10.16 -2.40 6.13
N ALA A 94 -10.53 -2.08 4.89
CA ALA A 94 -9.61 -1.46 3.93
C ALA A 94 -9.13 -0.07 4.42
N SER A 95 -10.05 0.74 4.96
CA SER A 95 -9.73 2.07 5.50
C SER A 95 -8.77 1.99 6.70
N ASN A 96 -8.93 0.97 7.55
CA ASN A 96 -8.01 0.70 8.66
C ASN A 96 -6.66 0.22 8.14
N HIS A 97 -6.62 -0.74 7.20
CA HIS A 97 -5.35 -1.20 6.61
C HIS A 97 -4.55 -0.07 5.96
N MET A 98 -5.20 0.94 5.35
CA MET A 98 -4.51 2.15 4.88
C MET A 98 -3.87 2.96 6.03
N SER A 99 -4.61 3.15 7.13
CA SER A 99 -4.13 3.87 8.31
C SER A 99 -2.99 3.13 9.01
N ASP A 100 -3.16 1.83 9.22
CA ASP A 100 -2.19 0.93 9.85
C ASP A 100 -0.92 0.84 8.99
N TRP A 101 -1.06 0.69 7.67
CA TRP A 101 0.06 0.76 6.74
C TRP A 101 0.81 2.09 6.84
N MET A 102 0.12 3.22 6.80
CA MET A 102 0.78 4.53 6.86
C MET A 102 1.52 4.71 8.19
N HIS A 103 0.94 4.25 9.30
CA HIS A 103 1.57 4.28 10.61
C HIS A 103 2.80 3.34 10.68
N ASP A 104 2.62 2.05 10.41
CA ASP A 104 3.62 1.01 10.62
C ASP A 104 4.75 1.05 9.59
N PHE A 105 4.48 1.50 8.36
CA PHE A 105 5.47 1.61 7.30
C PHE A 105 6.31 2.89 7.41
N THR A 106 5.72 4.04 7.78
CA THR A 106 6.43 5.34 7.70
C THR A 106 6.97 5.85 9.04
N SER A 107 6.52 5.33 10.18
CA SER A 107 7.09 5.65 11.50
C SER A 107 8.56 5.26 11.59
N ASP A 108 9.36 6.06 12.28
CA ASP A 108 10.68 5.73 12.84
C ASP A 108 11.65 5.00 11.88
N LEU A 109 11.61 5.35 10.59
CA LEU A 109 12.41 4.70 9.54
C LEU A 109 13.92 4.74 9.83
N ASP A 110 14.42 5.85 10.38
CA ASP A 110 15.83 5.98 10.77
C ASP A 110 16.24 4.97 11.86
N GLU A 111 15.34 4.65 12.80
CA GLU A 111 15.55 3.63 13.83
C GLU A 111 15.41 2.22 13.22
N LYS A 112 14.37 1.98 12.43
CA LYS A 112 14.11 0.69 11.74
C LYS A 112 15.26 0.30 10.81
N PHE A 113 15.96 1.26 10.22
CA PHE A 113 17.11 1.05 9.34
C PHE A 113 18.46 1.15 10.07
N GLN A 114 18.48 1.49 11.35
CA GLN A 114 19.72 1.57 12.12
C GLN A 114 20.41 0.20 12.17
N ASN A 115 21.70 0.18 11.81
CA ASN A 115 22.52 -1.03 11.71
C ASN A 115 22.01 -2.11 10.72
N LYS A 116 21.06 -1.77 9.83
CA LYS A 116 20.58 -2.68 8.79
C LYS A 116 21.48 -2.68 7.56
N SER A 117 21.59 -3.85 6.93
CA SER A 117 22.18 -3.96 5.60
C SER A 117 21.22 -3.45 4.52
N HIS A 118 21.76 -2.96 3.39
CA HIS A 118 20.97 -2.56 2.22
C HIS A 118 19.92 -3.63 1.82
N LYS A 119 20.30 -4.91 1.89
CA LYS A 119 19.38 -6.03 1.59
C LYS A 119 18.19 -6.10 2.54
N GLU A 120 18.38 -5.86 3.84
CA GLU A 120 17.29 -5.83 4.82
C GLU A 120 16.37 -4.63 4.59
N ILE A 121 16.94 -3.43 4.38
CA ILE A 121 16.18 -2.20 4.09
C ILE A 121 15.34 -2.39 2.82
N MET A 122 15.94 -2.87 1.73
CA MET A 122 15.23 -3.18 0.49
C MET A 122 14.17 -4.29 0.63
N THR A 123 14.29 -5.19 1.61
CA THR A 123 13.26 -6.20 1.88
C THR A 123 12.08 -5.57 2.62
N TYR A 124 12.34 -4.74 3.64
CA TYR A 124 11.29 -3.99 4.35
C TYR A 124 10.50 -3.07 3.40
N LEU A 125 11.22 -2.30 2.56
CA LEU A 125 10.60 -1.40 1.59
C LEU A 125 9.76 -2.13 0.53
N LYS A 126 10.16 -3.34 0.12
CA LYS A 126 9.35 -4.17 -0.79
C LYS A 126 8.07 -4.66 -0.14
N ASN A 127 8.15 -5.16 1.10
CA ASN A 127 6.96 -5.60 1.83
C ASN A 127 5.97 -4.44 1.98
N GLY A 128 6.45 -3.25 2.39
CA GLY A 128 5.60 -2.06 2.47
C GLY A 128 4.98 -1.67 1.12
N LYS A 129 5.69 -1.84 0.01
CA LYS A 129 5.11 -1.64 -1.33
C LYS A 129 4.01 -2.67 -1.65
N GLU A 130 4.26 -3.95 -1.38
CA GLU A 130 3.27 -5.02 -1.57
C GLU A 130 2.03 -4.82 -0.70
N ASP A 131 2.17 -4.26 0.49
CA ASP A 131 1.05 -3.99 1.41
C ASP A 131 0.17 -2.83 0.92
N ILE A 132 0.73 -1.71 0.42
CA ILE A 132 -0.08 -0.65 -0.19
C ILE A 132 -0.73 -1.09 -1.52
N GLU A 133 -0.11 -2.02 -2.25
CA GLU A 133 -0.73 -2.66 -3.41
C GLU A 133 -1.94 -3.54 -3.03
N LYS A 134 -1.93 -4.22 -1.87
CA LYS A 134 -3.10 -4.94 -1.33
C LYS A 134 -4.21 -3.98 -0.93
N VAL A 135 -3.90 -2.93 -0.18
CA VAL A 135 -4.86 -1.87 0.20
C VAL A 135 -5.53 -1.28 -1.05
N LYS A 136 -4.75 -0.98 -2.11
CA LYS A 136 -5.28 -0.55 -3.42
C LYS A 136 -6.30 -1.53 -4.01
N GLN A 137 -6.06 -2.84 -3.90
CA GLN A 137 -7.00 -3.87 -4.38
C GLN A 137 -8.27 -3.91 -3.53
N GLU A 138 -8.16 -3.88 -2.20
CA GLU A 138 -9.29 -3.87 -1.26
C GLU A 138 -10.22 -2.67 -1.47
N PHE A 139 -9.65 -1.48 -1.74
CA PHE A 139 -10.40 -0.27 -2.08
C PHE A 139 -11.19 -0.46 -3.38
N ASN A 140 -10.52 -0.90 -4.45
CA ASN A 140 -11.15 -1.08 -5.75
C ASN A 140 -12.25 -2.16 -5.71
N GLN A 141 -12.04 -3.25 -4.96
CA GLN A 141 -13.04 -4.28 -4.75
C GLN A 141 -14.25 -3.73 -3.97
N SER A 142 -14.02 -3.05 -2.85
CA SER A 142 -15.10 -2.49 -2.02
C SER A 142 -15.92 -1.43 -2.76
N ILE A 143 -15.26 -0.59 -3.58
CA ILE A 143 -15.92 0.35 -4.50
C ILE A 143 -16.79 -0.38 -5.53
N SER A 144 -16.28 -1.46 -6.13
CA SER A 144 -17.00 -2.26 -7.12
C SER A 144 -18.24 -2.92 -6.52
N GLU A 145 -18.10 -3.61 -5.39
CA GLU A 145 -19.20 -4.28 -4.69
C GLU A 145 -20.28 -3.29 -4.25
N ALA A 146 -19.90 -2.15 -3.67
CA ALA A 146 -20.85 -1.12 -3.26
C ALA A 146 -21.59 -0.47 -4.45
N LYS A 147 -20.89 -0.22 -5.57
CA LYS A 147 -21.51 0.29 -6.80
C LYS A 147 -22.47 -0.72 -7.41
N GLN A 148 -22.10 -2.00 -7.46
CA GLN A 148 -22.95 -3.08 -7.95
C GLN A 148 -24.23 -3.18 -7.11
N LEU A 149 -24.12 -3.27 -5.79
CA LEU A 149 -25.26 -3.31 -4.88
C LEU A 149 -26.22 -2.12 -5.10
N LEU A 150 -25.69 -0.90 -5.23
CA LEU A 150 -26.51 0.30 -5.49
C LEU A 150 -27.15 0.31 -6.87
N ASN A 151 -26.59 -0.39 -7.86
CA ASN A 151 -27.19 -0.52 -9.19
C ASN A 151 -28.27 -1.61 -9.21
N ASP A 152 -28.02 -2.75 -8.56
CA ASP A 152 -29.00 -3.84 -8.43
C ASP A 152 -30.28 -3.37 -7.73
N GLN A 153 -30.19 -2.43 -6.78
CA GLN A 153 -31.35 -1.82 -6.11
C GLN A 153 -31.92 -0.57 -6.82
N LYS A 154 -31.33 -0.11 -7.94
CA LYS A 154 -31.92 0.94 -8.80
C LYS A 154 -32.82 0.36 -9.90
N ILE A 155 -32.72 -0.94 -10.20
CA ILE A 155 -33.50 -1.59 -11.24
C ILE A 155 -34.72 -2.29 -10.63
N LYS A 156 -35.75 -1.48 -10.33
CA LYS A 156 -37.20 -1.79 -10.42
C LYS A 156 -38.05 -0.63 -9.88
#